data_AF-A0AAV4WWW6-F1
#
_entry.id   AF-A0AAV4WWW6-F1
#
_cell.length_a   1.000
_cell.length_b   1.000
_cell.length_c   1.000
_cell.angle_alpha   90.00
_cell.angle_beta   90.00
_cell.angle_gamma   90.00
#
_symmetry.space_group_name_H-M   'P 1'
#
loop_
_entity.id
_entity.type
_entity.pdbx_description
1 polymer ?
#
loop_
_entity_poly.entity_id
_entity_poly.type
_entity_poly.pdbx_seq_one_letter_code
_entity_poly.pdbx_strand_id
1 'polypeptide(L)'
;MYELGRAFELMSLSQRFRKYFRGLSVRGHAADYWKDAYTAVLEEYVRPYTWARIKEHRDKYRQYKTMYKEHLHRPTDTELKLDLQLLEDSLDVTSILAAREQAKMKIAEDEPSLVRKVPIGKTWSFWSWFSSSGDEPDSSIEAIKDEKSAEDEEELLIVGDRDRSWWSRMTAEEKRRLFEGIGYERWGPDPEAALNHIGHKLNFTFANCTLSLVNGGKEILVATVTHFLSSLETRPGAKAYKVSARTESIVIEGASLENDLVPIITADNVTSGKEICYVKSMVPKYNQNK
;
A
#
# COMPACT_ATOMS: atom_id res chain seq x y z
N MET A 1 -4.03 -36.24 2.21
CA MET A 1 -3.19 -35.07 1.84
C MET A 1 -3.34 -33.90 2.81
N TYR A 2 -4.54 -33.52 3.24
CA TYR A 2 -4.77 -32.40 4.17
C TYR A 2 -4.05 -32.54 5.53
N GLU A 3 -4.01 -33.75 6.11
CA GLU A 3 -3.36 -33.98 7.41
C GLU A 3 -1.83 -33.85 7.38
N LEU A 4 -1.19 -34.22 6.27
CA LEU A 4 0.26 -34.14 6.12
C LEU A 4 0.71 -32.68 5.98
N GLY A 5 -0.02 -31.86 5.20
CA GLY A 5 0.24 -30.42 5.09
C GLY A 5 0.13 -29.72 6.45
N ARG A 6 -0.93 -30.01 7.20
CA ARG A 6 -1.13 -29.48 8.55
C ARG A 6 -0.02 -29.91 9.52
N ALA A 7 0.48 -31.15 9.40
CA ALA A 7 1.60 -31.62 10.21
C ALA A 7 2.88 -30.81 9.92
N PHE A 8 3.17 -30.51 8.65
CA PHE A 8 4.32 -29.67 8.28
C PHE A 8 4.18 -28.22 8.77
N GLU A 9 2.98 -27.64 8.70
CA GLU A 9 2.70 -26.31 9.27
C GLU A 9 2.89 -26.28 10.79
N LEU A 10 2.41 -27.32 11.49
CA LEU A 10 2.61 -27.43 12.94
C LEU A 10 4.08 -27.66 13.28
N MET A 11 4.82 -28.40 12.47
CA MET A 11 6.26 -28.58 12.64
C MET A 11 7.02 -27.27 12.46
N SER A 12 6.75 -26.50 11.41
CA SER A 12 7.40 -25.20 11.18
C SER A 12 7.07 -24.21 12.29
N LEU A 13 5.80 -24.18 12.73
CA LEU A 13 5.38 -23.38 13.87
C LEU A 13 6.08 -23.82 15.16
N SER A 14 6.16 -25.13 15.41
CA SER A 14 6.81 -25.68 16.61
C SER A 14 8.30 -25.33 16.65
N GLN A 15 8.98 -25.32 15.50
CA GLN A 15 10.40 -25.01 15.41
C GLN A 15 10.69 -23.58 15.88
N ARG A 16 9.82 -22.62 15.53
CA ARG A 16 9.96 -21.22 15.95
C ARG A 16 9.88 -21.05 17.47
N PHE A 17 8.91 -21.69 18.12
CA PHE A 17 8.67 -21.50 19.55
C PHE A 17 9.41 -22.52 20.44
N ARG A 18 10.10 -23.50 19.85
CA ARG A 18 10.75 -24.60 20.57
C ARG A 18 11.67 -24.14 21.69
N LYS A 19 12.33 -23.00 21.53
CA LYS A 19 13.23 -22.38 22.53
C LYS A 19 12.55 -22.07 23.87
N TYR A 20 11.23 -21.91 23.88
CA TYR A 20 10.44 -21.65 25.09
C TYR A 20 9.93 -22.91 25.79
N PHE A 21 9.97 -24.07 25.11
CA PHE A 21 9.46 -25.33 25.66
C PHE A 21 10.59 -26.16 26.25
N ARG A 22 10.38 -26.65 27.47
CA ARG A 22 11.38 -27.42 28.24
C ARG A 22 11.63 -28.86 27.76
N GLY A 23 11.10 -29.24 26.59
CA GLY A 23 11.25 -30.60 26.03
C GLY A 23 10.54 -31.71 26.83
N LEU A 24 9.66 -31.35 27.76
CA LEU A 24 8.89 -32.31 28.58
C LEU A 24 7.76 -32.96 27.77
N SER A 25 7.40 -34.20 28.15
CA SER A 25 6.25 -34.88 27.55
C SER A 25 4.94 -34.21 27.96
N VAL A 26 4.02 -34.03 27.01
CA VAL A 26 2.71 -33.38 27.24
C VAL A 26 1.89 -34.10 28.32
N ARG A 27 1.97 -35.44 28.34
CA ARG A 27 1.24 -36.26 29.31
C ARG A 27 1.88 -36.10 30.70
N GLY A 28 1.09 -35.60 31.66
CA GLY A 28 1.55 -35.34 33.04
C GLY A 28 2.11 -33.94 33.29
N HIS A 29 2.45 -33.16 32.25
CA HIS A 29 2.98 -31.79 32.37
C HIS A 29 2.13 -30.77 31.61
N ALA A 30 0.83 -31.02 31.47
CA ALA A 30 -0.06 -30.16 30.69
C ALA A 30 -0.03 -28.71 31.17
N ALA A 31 -0.02 -28.47 32.49
CA ALA A 31 0.03 -27.13 33.06
C ALA A 31 1.34 -26.39 32.73
N ASP A 32 2.48 -27.08 32.73
CA ASP A 32 3.76 -26.49 32.36
C ASP A 32 3.83 -26.20 30.87
N TYR A 33 3.24 -27.06 30.04
CA TYR A 33 3.14 -26.84 28.60
C TYR A 33 2.33 -25.58 28.26
N TRP A 34 1.22 -25.35 28.98
CA TRP A 34 0.43 -24.13 28.83
C TRP A 34 1.17 -22.88 29.30
N LYS A 35 1.97 -22.97 30.37
CA LYS A 35 2.83 -21.87 30.82
C LYS A 35 3.93 -21.55 29.80
N ASP A 36 4.56 -22.57 29.24
CA ASP A 36 5.60 -22.42 28.20
C ASP A 36 4.99 -21.79 26.94
N ALA A 37 3.81 -22.25 26.51
CA ALA A 37 3.08 -21.67 25.38
C ALA A 37 2.68 -20.20 25.64
N TYR A 38 2.17 -19.89 26.83
CA TYR A 38 1.88 -18.51 27.23
C TYR A 38 3.13 -17.63 27.20
N THR A 39 4.24 -18.14 27.72
CA THR A 39 5.53 -17.44 27.74
C THR A 39 6.05 -17.19 26.33
N ALA A 40 5.91 -18.17 25.43
CA ALA A 40 6.28 -18.05 24.03
C ALA A 40 5.54 -16.91 23.32
N VAL A 41 4.22 -16.81 23.53
CA VAL A 41 3.40 -15.73 22.97
C VAL A 41 3.81 -14.38 23.57
N LEU A 42 4.01 -14.31 24.90
CA LEU A 42 4.44 -13.08 25.54
C LEU A 42 5.80 -12.59 25.04
N GLU A 43 6.80 -13.47 24.94
CA GLU A 43 8.15 -13.09 24.55
C GLU A 43 8.28 -12.70 23.08
N GLU A 44 7.42 -13.22 22.20
CA GLU A 44 7.48 -12.91 20.76
C GLU A 44 6.61 -11.72 20.38
N TYR A 45 5.44 -11.55 21.00
CA TYR A 45 4.44 -10.58 20.53
C TYR A 45 4.18 -9.42 21.50
N VAL A 46 4.58 -9.52 22.77
CA VAL A 46 4.24 -8.51 23.78
C VAL A 46 5.49 -7.86 24.35
N ARG A 47 6.39 -8.64 24.93
CA ARG A 47 7.57 -8.16 25.64
C ARG A 47 8.56 -7.37 24.75
N PRO A 48 8.78 -7.70 23.46
CA PRO A 48 9.62 -6.88 22.57
C PRO A 48 9.14 -5.43 22.44
N TYR A 49 7.82 -5.22 22.57
CA TYR A 49 7.19 -3.90 22.49
C TYR A 49 7.05 -3.21 23.84
N THR A 50 7.73 -3.69 24.88
CA THR A 50 7.82 -2.97 26.16
C THR A 50 8.75 -1.77 26.03
N TRP A 51 8.41 -0.66 26.68
CA TRP A 51 9.19 0.57 26.58
C TRP A 51 10.67 0.39 26.97
N ALA A 52 10.96 -0.45 27.96
CA ALA A 52 12.34 -0.74 28.37
C ALA A 52 13.16 -1.37 27.24
N ARG A 53 12.62 -2.40 26.56
CA ARG A 53 13.30 -3.05 25.42
C ARG A 53 13.37 -2.14 24.20
N ILE A 54 12.32 -1.35 23.93
CA ILE A 54 12.33 -0.36 22.86
C ILE A 54 13.44 0.68 23.11
N LYS A 55 13.57 1.17 24.35
CA LYS A 55 14.61 2.12 24.72
C LYS A 55 16.00 1.51 24.54
N GLU A 56 16.22 0.30 25.06
CA GLU A 56 17.49 -0.43 24.90
C GLU A 56 17.85 -0.64 23.43
N HIS A 57 16.89 -1.09 22.60
CA HIS A 57 17.09 -1.25 21.15
C HIS A 57 17.48 0.06 20.47
N ARG A 58 16.80 1.16 20.81
CA ARG A 58 17.11 2.48 20.27
C ARG A 58 18.48 2.98 20.69
N ASP A 59 18.91 2.67 21.90
CA ASP A 59 20.24 3.05 22.40
C ASP A 59 21.32 2.24 21.67
N LYS A 60 21.14 0.93 21.49
CA LYS A 60 22.02 0.08 20.65
C LYS A 60 22.05 0.55 19.20
N TYR A 61 20.91 0.89 18.61
CA TYR A 61 20.82 1.43 17.25
C TYR A 61 21.63 2.73 17.09
N ARG A 62 21.54 3.64 18.07
CA ARG A 62 22.32 4.89 18.06
C ARG A 62 23.82 4.62 18.18
N GLN A 63 24.21 3.72 19.10
CA GLN A 63 25.60 3.31 19.27
C GLN A 63 26.15 2.70 17.98
N TYR A 64 25.43 1.74 17.38
CA TYR A 64 25.80 1.11 16.13
C TYR A 64 26.00 2.12 15.01
N LYS A 65 25.07 3.09 14.85
CA LYS A 65 25.21 4.14 13.85
C LYS A 65 26.47 4.98 14.01
N THR A 66 26.82 5.34 15.26
CA THR A 66 28.04 6.13 15.54
C THR A 66 29.30 5.29 15.29
N MET A 67 29.33 4.06 15.79
CA MET A 67 30.46 3.15 15.58
C MET A 67 30.68 2.81 14.10
N TYR A 68 29.59 2.62 13.35
CA TYR A 68 29.66 2.36 11.92
C TYR A 68 30.15 3.59 11.14
N LYS A 69 29.76 4.80 11.57
CA LYS A 69 30.34 6.05 11.04
C LYS A 69 31.87 6.07 11.24
N GLU A 70 32.34 5.78 12.46
CA GLU A 70 33.78 5.70 12.75
C GLU A 70 34.48 4.61 11.93
N HIS A 71 33.80 3.49 11.70
CA HIS A 71 34.31 2.38 10.91
C HIS A 71 34.54 2.75 9.45
N LEU A 72 33.64 3.55 8.88
CA LEU A 72 33.80 4.11 7.53
C LEU A 72 35.02 5.05 7.44
N HIS A 73 35.40 5.73 8.52
CA HIS A 73 36.64 6.53 8.57
C HIS A 73 37.89 5.67 8.82
N ARG A 74 37.79 4.57 9.58
CA ARG A 74 38.91 3.70 9.98
C ARG A 74 38.61 2.21 9.69
N PRO A 75 38.60 1.79 8.41
CA PRO A 75 38.19 0.44 8.02
C PRO A 75 39.16 -0.67 8.44
N THR A 76 40.39 -0.31 8.81
CA THR A 76 41.46 -1.25 9.22
C THR A 76 41.39 -1.61 10.70
N ASP A 77 40.56 -0.93 11.49
CA ASP A 77 40.45 -1.17 12.93
C ASP A 77 39.69 -2.48 13.21
N THR A 78 40.36 -3.45 13.82
CA THR A 78 39.80 -4.78 14.13
C THR A 78 38.96 -4.77 15.39
N GLU A 79 39.26 -3.91 16.37
CA GLU A 79 38.48 -3.81 17.61
C GLU A 79 37.09 -3.27 17.30
N LEU A 80 37.04 -2.23 16.46
CA LEU A 80 35.80 -1.62 16.00
C LEU A 80 34.90 -2.60 15.23
N LYS A 81 35.49 -3.50 14.44
CA LYS A 81 34.74 -4.56 13.74
C LYS A 81 34.12 -5.57 14.71
N LEU A 82 34.85 -5.94 15.76
CA LEU A 82 34.33 -6.86 16.78
C LEU A 82 33.17 -6.23 17.55
N ASP A 83 33.30 -4.96 17.92
CA ASP A 83 32.23 -4.22 18.62
C ASP A 83 30.98 -4.06 17.75
N LEU A 84 31.16 -3.78 16.44
CA LEU A 84 30.05 -3.77 15.48
C LEU A 84 29.36 -5.12 15.39
N GLN A 85 30.12 -6.22 15.35
CA GLN A 85 29.57 -7.57 15.28
C GLN A 85 28.73 -7.91 16.53
N LEU A 86 29.17 -7.52 17.72
CA LEU A 86 28.40 -7.69 18.96
C LEU A 86 27.06 -6.93 18.92
N LEU A 87 27.05 -5.74 18.31
CA LEU A 87 25.82 -4.98 18.12
C LEU A 87 24.92 -5.61 17.05
N GLU A 88 25.50 -6.15 15.97
CA GLU A 88 24.78 -6.84 14.89
C GLU A 88 24.09 -8.12 15.37
N ASP A 89 24.69 -8.86 16.30
CA ASP A 89 24.06 -10.03 16.93
C ASP A 89 22.79 -9.68 17.71
N SER A 90 22.66 -8.42 18.14
CA SER A 90 21.54 -7.94 18.95
C SER A 90 20.47 -7.16 18.18
N LEU A 91 20.81 -6.64 17.00
CA LEU A 91 19.94 -5.78 16.19
C LEU A 91 19.33 -6.55 15.03
N ASP A 92 18.11 -6.16 14.66
CA ASP A 92 17.46 -6.73 13.48
C ASP A 92 18.18 -6.31 12.20
N VAL A 93 18.19 -7.18 11.19
CA VAL A 93 18.78 -6.90 9.87
C VAL A 93 18.27 -5.58 9.29
N THR A 94 16.97 -5.29 9.39
CA THR A 94 16.38 -4.03 8.90
C THR A 94 16.92 -2.81 9.64
N SER A 95 17.11 -2.92 10.96
CA SER A 95 17.68 -1.87 11.79
C SER A 95 19.15 -1.63 11.44
N ILE A 96 19.93 -2.69 11.25
CA ILE A 96 21.34 -2.60 10.82
C ILE A 96 21.44 -1.86 9.50
N LEU A 97 20.66 -2.28 8.50
CA LEU A 97 20.65 -1.67 7.17
C LEU A 97 20.29 -0.18 7.22
N ALA A 98 19.21 0.17 7.93
CA ALA A 98 18.81 1.56 8.10
C ALA A 98 19.89 2.41 8.78
N ALA A 99 20.57 1.85 9.79
CA ALA A 99 21.63 2.56 10.50
C ALA A 99 22.87 2.80 9.64
N ARG A 100 23.28 1.81 8.82
CA ARG A 100 24.41 1.94 7.90
C ARG A 100 24.19 3.08 6.90
N GLU A 101 23.01 3.14 6.29
CA GLU A 101 22.67 4.20 5.34
C GLU A 101 22.58 5.58 6.02
N GLN A 102 21.98 5.65 7.21
CA GLN A 102 21.97 6.90 7.98
C GLN A 102 23.38 7.38 8.36
N ALA A 103 24.32 6.46 8.61
CA ALA A 103 25.71 6.84 8.87
C ALA A 103 26.37 7.41 7.62
N LYS A 104 26.13 6.80 6.44
CA LYS A 104 26.64 7.31 5.15
C LYS A 104 26.09 8.70 4.82
N MET A 105 24.80 8.92 5.04
CA MET A 105 24.17 10.26 4.87
C MET A 105 24.86 11.31 5.74
N LYS A 106 25.12 10.98 7.01
CA LYS A 106 25.80 11.91 7.93
C LYS A 106 27.23 12.23 7.50
N ILE A 107 27.97 11.26 6.96
CA ILE A 107 29.31 11.51 6.43
C ILE A 107 29.23 12.43 5.21
N ALA A 108 28.23 12.25 4.34
CA ALA A 108 28.02 13.14 3.22
C ALA A 108 27.64 14.57 3.60
N GLU A 109 26.88 14.75 4.68
CA GLU A 109 26.55 16.07 5.25
C GLU A 109 27.80 16.73 5.86
N ASP A 110 28.58 15.99 6.65
CA ASP A 110 29.72 16.53 7.40
C ASP A 110 30.97 16.76 6.50
N GLU A 111 31.24 15.85 5.56
CA GLU A 111 32.46 15.83 4.73
C GLU A 111 32.14 15.44 3.27
N PRO A 112 31.65 16.39 2.45
CA PRO A 112 31.24 16.11 1.07
C PRO A 112 32.41 15.71 0.15
N SER A 113 33.67 15.89 0.58
CA SER A 113 34.87 15.54 -0.19
C SER A 113 35.20 14.04 -0.19
N LEU A 114 34.70 13.28 0.80
CA LEU A 114 34.86 11.82 0.87
C LEU A 114 33.76 11.07 0.09
N VAL A 115 32.84 11.82 -0.51
CA VAL A 115 31.65 11.27 -1.13
C VAL A 115 31.63 11.56 -2.62
N ARG A 116 31.65 10.50 -3.43
CA ARG A 116 31.42 10.59 -4.86
C ARG A 116 29.91 10.59 -5.09
N LYS A 117 29.42 11.73 -5.56
CA LYS A 117 28.06 11.91 -6.07
C LYS A 117 27.94 11.29 -7.47
N VAL A 118 27.08 10.29 -7.65
CA VAL A 118 26.81 9.68 -8.97
C VAL A 118 25.40 10.08 -9.41
N PRO A 119 25.22 10.66 -10.61
CA PRO A 119 23.90 11.02 -11.10
C PRO A 119 23.07 9.76 -11.40
N ILE A 120 21.90 9.65 -10.76
CA ILE A 120 20.92 8.58 -11.00
C ILE A 120 19.91 9.09 -12.02
N GLY A 121 19.72 8.36 -13.12
CA GLY A 121 18.60 8.63 -14.03
C GLY A 121 17.24 8.36 -13.36
N LYS A 122 16.37 9.39 -13.31
CA LYS A 122 14.92 9.39 -13.00
C LYS A 122 14.38 8.22 -12.16
N THR A 123 14.99 7.93 -11.01
CA THR A 123 14.48 6.90 -10.10
C THR A 123 14.65 7.35 -8.65
N TRP A 124 13.80 8.28 -8.20
CA TRP A 124 13.62 8.49 -6.76
C TRP A 124 12.94 7.25 -6.18
N SER A 125 13.75 6.38 -5.60
CA SER A 125 13.29 5.35 -4.69
C SER A 125 14.40 5.11 -3.70
N PHE A 126 14.06 5.08 -2.41
CA PHE A 126 14.89 4.57 -1.32
C PHE A 126 15.68 3.29 -1.70
N TRP A 127 15.19 2.53 -2.69
CA TRP A 127 15.78 1.31 -3.28
C TRP A 127 16.87 1.52 -4.35
N SER A 128 17.05 2.72 -4.91
CA SER A 128 18.06 3.00 -5.93
C SER A 128 19.48 3.01 -5.34
N TRP A 129 19.66 3.53 -4.13
CA TRP A 129 20.92 3.45 -3.36
C TRP A 129 21.25 2.02 -2.88
N PHE A 130 20.25 1.15 -2.74
CA PHE A 130 20.54 -0.27 -2.52
C PHE A 130 21.18 -0.91 -3.77
N SER A 131 20.99 -0.38 -5.00
CA SER A 131 21.30 -1.05 -6.27
C SER A 131 22.62 -0.68 -6.97
N SER A 132 23.52 0.09 -6.38
CA SER A 132 24.68 0.59 -7.11
C SER A 132 25.93 -0.29 -6.91
N SER A 133 26.27 -1.10 -7.92
CA SER A 133 27.54 -0.92 -8.65
C SER A 133 27.71 -1.98 -9.75
N GLY A 134 27.94 -1.49 -10.98
CA GLY A 134 28.90 -2.04 -11.95
C GLY A 134 28.41 -3.16 -12.85
N ASP A 135 27.76 -2.81 -13.96
CA ASP A 135 28.15 -3.28 -15.29
C ASP A 135 27.57 -2.36 -16.38
N GLU A 136 28.36 -2.15 -17.42
CA GLU A 136 28.07 -1.36 -18.62
C GLU A 136 26.80 -1.84 -19.36
N PRO A 137 26.17 -0.96 -20.19
CA PRO A 137 24.86 -1.23 -20.75
C PRO A 137 24.97 -2.22 -21.90
N ASP A 138 24.38 -3.41 -21.75
CA ASP A 138 23.97 -4.16 -22.94
C ASP A 138 22.55 -3.79 -23.33
N SER A 139 22.46 -3.41 -24.59
CA SER A 139 21.30 -2.90 -25.29
C SER A 139 20.14 -3.88 -25.27
N SER A 140 18.98 -3.42 -24.79
CA SER A 140 17.65 -3.59 -25.42
C SER A 140 16.56 -3.45 -24.37
N ILE A 141 15.86 -2.33 -24.40
CA ILE A 141 14.40 -2.20 -24.31
C ILE A 141 14.13 -0.72 -24.57
N GLU A 142 13.40 -0.46 -25.65
CA GLU A 142 13.24 0.87 -26.23
C GLU A 142 12.59 1.86 -25.26
N ALA A 143 13.28 3.00 -25.07
CA ALA A 143 12.78 4.13 -24.33
C ALA A 143 11.83 4.96 -25.21
N ILE A 144 10.55 4.99 -24.83
CA ILE A 144 9.64 6.05 -25.25
C ILE A 144 10.03 7.30 -24.44
N LYS A 145 10.52 8.32 -25.14
CA LYS A 145 10.89 9.63 -24.59
C LYS A 145 9.63 10.41 -24.24
N ASP A 146 9.53 10.89 -23.00
CA ASP A 146 8.81 12.12 -22.72
C ASP A 146 9.59 13.01 -21.74
N GLU A 147 9.80 14.23 -22.21
CA GLU A 147 10.54 15.32 -21.58
C GLU A 147 9.63 16.07 -20.60
N LYS A 148 10.01 16.09 -19.32
CA LYS A 148 9.75 17.20 -18.39
C LYS A 148 10.54 17.03 -17.08
N SER A 149 11.20 18.13 -16.72
CA SER A 149 11.84 18.51 -15.44
C SER A 149 12.65 17.44 -14.71
N ALA A 150 13.95 17.40 -15.01
CA ALA A 150 14.99 16.78 -14.20
C ALA A 150 15.42 17.79 -13.12
N GLU A 151 15.09 17.53 -11.87
CA GLU A 151 15.86 18.00 -10.73
C GLU A 151 16.81 16.86 -10.37
N ASP A 152 18.11 17.16 -10.40
CA ASP A 152 19.19 16.19 -10.35
C ASP A 152 19.31 15.56 -8.94
N GLU A 153 18.99 14.27 -8.82
CA GLU A 153 19.18 13.51 -7.60
C GLU A 153 20.47 12.68 -7.66
N GLU A 154 21.35 12.92 -6.69
CA GLU A 154 22.73 12.43 -6.65
C GLU A 154 22.90 11.30 -5.60
N GLU A 155 23.51 10.17 -5.97
CA GLU A 155 23.84 9.06 -5.07
C GLU A 155 25.12 9.32 -4.28
N LEU A 156 25.17 9.00 -2.99
CA LEU A 156 26.34 9.19 -2.14
C LEU A 156 27.16 7.89 -2.02
N LEU A 157 28.27 7.80 -2.76
CA LEU A 157 29.25 6.71 -2.62
C LEU A 157 30.42 7.16 -1.73
N ILE A 158 30.70 6.43 -0.66
CA ILE A 158 31.88 6.70 0.18
C ILE A 158 33.12 6.13 -0.52
N VAL A 159 34.13 6.98 -0.72
CA VAL A 159 35.42 6.58 -1.30
C VAL A 159 36.14 5.64 -0.34
N GLY A 160 36.29 4.37 -0.73
CA GLY A 160 37.08 3.38 0.00
C GLY A 160 36.30 2.21 0.62
N ASP A 161 34.97 2.18 0.48
CA ASP A 161 34.16 1.03 0.89
C ASP A 161 34.46 -0.16 -0.03
N ARG A 162 35.32 -1.06 0.44
CA ARG A 162 35.74 -2.26 -0.32
C ARG A 162 34.69 -3.37 -0.27
N ASP A 163 33.73 -3.27 0.65
CA ASP A 163 32.68 -4.25 0.76
C ASP A 163 31.60 -3.93 -0.29
N ARG A 164 31.48 -4.81 -1.29
CA ARG A 164 30.33 -4.78 -2.20
C ARG A 164 29.08 -4.66 -1.34
N SER A 165 28.22 -3.68 -1.64
CA SER A 165 26.92 -3.53 -0.99
C SER A 165 26.27 -4.91 -0.89
N TRP A 166 25.76 -5.28 0.29
CA TRP A 166 25.14 -6.57 0.55
C TRP A 166 24.06 -6.92 -0.49
N TRP A 167 23.44 -5.89 -1.07
CA TRP A 167 22.50 -5.99 -2.18
C TRP A 167 23.13 -6.38 -3.52
N SER A 168 24.37 -5.96 -3.80
CA SER A 168 25.14 -6.39 -4.96
C SER A 168 25.54 -7.86 -4.87
N ARG A 169 25.46 -8.46 -3.68
CA ARG A 169 25.63 -9.91 -3.47
C ARG A 169 24.34 -10.70 -3.67
N MET A 170 23.18 -10.03 -3.72
CA MET A 170 21.89 -10.67 -3.95
C MET A 170 21.62 -10.85 -5.45
N THR A 171 21.10 -12.02 -5.80
CA THR A 171 20.61 -12.34 -7.14
C THR A 171 19.33 -11.57 -7.47
N ALA A 172 19.01 -11.44 -8.77
CA ALA A 172 17.79 -10.76 -9.20
C ALA A 172 16.51 -11.42 -8.63
N GLU A 173 16.54 -12.75 -8.43
CA GLU A 173 15.44 -13.51 -7.85
C GLU A 173 15.22 -13.20 -6.36
N GLU A 174 16.30 -13.14 -5.57
CA GLU A 174 16.23 -12.80 -4.16
C GLU A 174 15.73 -11.37 -3.95
N LYS A 175 16.16 -10.44 -4.80
CA LYS A 175 15.66 -9.06 -4.82
C LYS A 175 14.17 -9.02 -5.11
N ARG A 176 13.70 -9.76 -6.12
CA ARG A 176 12.27 -9.87 -6.46
C ARG A 176 11.45 -10.41 -5.30
N ARG A 177 11.91 -11.48 -4.65
CA ARG A 177 11.24 -12.07 -3.48
C ARG A 177 11.18 -11.10 -2.29
N LEU A 178 12.24 -10.33 -2.07
CA LEU A 178 12.22 -9.31 -1.02
C LEU A 178 11.19 -8.23 -1.33
N PHE A 179 11.17 -7.71 -2.56
CA PHE A 179 10.20 -6.70 -3.01
C PHE A 179 8.75 -7.18 -2.86
N GLU A 180 8.48 -8.42 -3.26
CA GLU A 180 7.18 -9.06 -3.07
C GLU A 180 6.82 -9.20 -1.58
N GLY A 181 7.77 -9.63 -0.75
CA GLY A 181 7.57 -9.83 0.69
C GLY A 181 7.29 -8.55 1.47
N ILE A 182 7.80 -7.41 1.01
CA ILE A 182 7.52 -6.09 1.60
C ILE A 182 6.35 -5.35 0.92
N GLY A 183 5.70 -5.99 -0.07
CA GLY A 183 4.61 -5.39 -0.84
C GLY A 183 5.04 -4.18 -1.67
N TYR A 184 6.31 -4.11 -2.05
CA TYR A 184 6.84 -3.00 -2.85
C TYR A 184 6.84 -3.40 -4.33
N GLU A 185 5.89 -2.85 -5.07
CA GLU A 185 5.91 -2.90 -6.52
C GLU A 185 6.72 -1.71 -7.04
N ARG A 186 7.90 -1.99 -7.63
CA ARG A 186 8.79 -1.00 -8.26
C ARG A 186 8.07 -0.14 -9.31
N TRP A 187 6.95 -0.64 -9.84
CA TRP A 187 6.07 0.04 -10.79
C TRP A 187 4.60 -0.23 -10.43
N GLY A 188 4.14 0.30 -9.29
CA GLY A 188 2.70 0.45 -9.08
C GLY A 188 2.16 1.54 -10.02
N PRO A 189 0.98 1.39 -10.64
CA PRO A 189 0.35 2.52 -11.34
C PRO A 189 0.26 3.69 -10.35
N ASP A 190 0.65 4.88 -10.82
CA ASP A 190 0.63 6.13 -10.05
C ASP A 190 -0.58 6.16 -9.09
N PRO A 191 -0.40 6.40 -7.79
CA PRO A 191 -1.51 6.46 -6.84
C PRO A 191 -2.63 7.42 -7.31
N GLU A 192 -2.31 8.47 -8.06
CA GLU A 192 -3.32 9.33 -8.70
C GLU A 192 -4.07 8.62 -9.84
N ALA A 193 -3.40 7.81 -10.65
CA ALA A 193 -4.03 6.97 -11.67
C ALA A 193 -4.92 5.89 -11.04
N ALA A 194 -4.53 5.33 -9.89
CA ALA A 194 -5.34 4.36 -9.15
C ALA A 194 -6.62 4.99 -8.55
N LEU A 195 -6.55 6.24 -8.09
CA LEU A 195 -7.72 7.01 -7.63
C LEU A 195 -8.70 7.35 -8.76
N ASN A 196 -8.16 7.61 -9.95
CA ASN A 196 -8.93 7.96 -11.14
C ASN A 196 -9.45 6.74 -11.93
N HIS A 197 -9.10 5.52 -11.52
CA HIS A 197 -9.54 4.30 -12.16
C HIS A 197 -11.07 4.10 -12.01
N ILE A 198 -11.76 4.06 -13.15
CA ILE A 198 -13.19 3.74 -13.24
C ILE A 198 -13.31 2.24 -13.47
N GLY A 199 -13.78 1.50 -12.47
CA GLY A 199 -13.91 0.04 -12.57
C GLY A 199 -15.05 -0.37 -13.48
N HIS A 200 -16.24 0.21 -13.27
CA HIS A 200 -17.42 -0.02 -14.09
C HIS A 200 -18.16 1.28 -14.38
N LYS A 201 -18.57 1.46 -15.63
CA LYS A 201 -19.44 2.55 -16.10
C LYS A 201 -20.68 1.95 -16.76
N LEU A 202 -21.83 2.13 -16.14
CA LEU A 202 -23.12 1.71 -16.67
C LEU A 202 -23.87 2.94 -17.17
N ASN A 203 -24.24 2.95 -18.45
CA ASN A 203 -25.07 4.00 -19.04
C ASN A 203 -26.44 3.40 -19.37
N PHE A 204 -27.49 4.03 -18.87
CA PHE A 204 -28.87 3.71 -19.17
C PHE A 204 -29.48 4.85 -19.96
N THR A 205 -30.15 4.53 -21.06
CA THR A 205 -30.84 5.49 -21.91
C THR A 205 -32.24 4.97 -22.15
N PHE A 206 -33.23 5.67 -21.62
CA PHE A 206 -34.64 5.35 -21.81
C PHE A 206 -35.25 6.46 -22.66
N ALA A 207 -35.82 6.06 -23.80
CA ALA A 207 -36.54 7.00 -24.67
C ALA A 207 -37.77 7.55 -23.95
N ASN A 208 -38.62 6.65 -23.43
CA ASN A 208 -39.77 6.97 -22.60
C ASN A 208 -39.84 5.96 -21.45
N CYS A 209 -40.00 6.44 -20.23
CA CYS A 209 -40.24 5.61 -19.05
C CYS A 209 -41.54 6.07 -18.38
N THR A 210 -42.51 5.17 -18.25
CA THR A 210 -43.79 5.42 -17.59
C THR A 210 -43.94 4.54 -16.37
N LEU A 211 -44.29 5.13 -15.24
CA LEU A 211 -44.56 4.43 -14.00
C LEU A 211 -46.01 4.73 -13.60
N SER A 212 -46.85 3.70 -13.63
CA SER A 212 -48.28 3.79 -13.26
C SER A 212 -48.51 3.09 -11.93
N LEU A 213 -49.10 3.80 -10.97
CA LEU A 213 -49.55 3.28 -9.70
C LEU A 213 -51.04 2.98 -9.80
N VAL A 214 -51.39 1.69 -9.73
CA VAL A 214 -52.77 1.20 -9.87
C VAL A 214 -53.30 0.71 -8.53
N ASN A 215 -54.53 1.08 -8.18
CA ASN A 215 -55.24 0.55 -7.02
C ASN A 215 -56.67 0.18 -7.41
N GLY A 216 -57.10 -1.03 -7.09
CA GLY A 216 -58.46 -1.50 -7.41
C GLY A 216 -58.80 -1.47 -8.91
N GLY A 217 -57.80 -1.57 -9.80
CA GLY A 217 -57.98 -1.53 -11.25
C GLY A 217 -58.04 -0.13 -11.88
N LYS A 218 -57.81 0.94 -11.09
CA LYS A 218 -57.73 2.33 -11.58
C LYS A 218 -56.34 2.90 -11.34
N GLU A 219 -55.84 3.67 -12.31
CA GLU A 219 -54.56 4.38 -12.21
C GLU A 219 -54.74 5.60 -11.31
N ILE A 220 -54.04 5.61 -10.17
CA ILE A 220 -54.08 6.72 -9.21
C ILE A 220 -53.00 7.76 -9.53
N LEU A 221 -51.86 7.32 -10.06
CA LEU A 221 -50.73 8.18 -10.36
C LEU A 221 -49.97 7.63 -11.56
N VAL A 222 -49.71 8.48 -12.55
CA VAL A 222 -48.88 8.14 -13.70
C VAL A 222 -47.73 9.14 -13.77
N ALA A 223 -46.50 8.63 -13.64
CA ALA A 223 -45.29 9.42 -13.80
C ALA A 223 -44.62 9.05 -15.12
N THR A 224 -44.56 10.00 -16.05
CA THR A 224 -43.95 9.87 -17.36
C THR A 224 -42.68 10.69 -17.41
N VAL A 225 -41.58 10.03 -17.78
CA VAL A 225 -40.24 10.60 -17.88
C VAL A 225 -39.76 10.39 -19.31
N THR A 226 -39.49 11.48 -20.02
CA THR A 226 -39.07 11.45 -21.43
C THR A 226 -37.58 11.78 -21.57
N HIS A 227 -36.91 11.04 -22.46
CA HIS A 227 -35.48 11.14 -22.71
C HIS A 227 -34.62 11.11 -21.44
N PHE A 228 -34.75 10.01 -20.68
CA PHE A 228 -33.98 9.80 -19.44
C PHE A 228 -32.62 9.17 -19.74
N LEU A 229 -31.56 9.86 -19.35
CA LEU A 229 -30.18 9.38 -19.39
C LEU A 229 -29.65 9.26 -17.96
N SER A 230 -29.18 8.08 -17.59
CA SER A 230 -28.51 7.85 -16.31
C SER A 230 -27.15 7.20 -16.54
N SER A 231 -26.14 7.65 -15.79
CA SER A 231 -24.80 7.07 -15.78
C SER A 231 -24.36 6.81 -14.35
N LEU A 232 -24.03 5.55 -14.08
CA LEU A 232 -23.47 5.09 -12.82
C LEU A 232 -22.00 4.71 -13.05
N GLU A 233 -21.12 5.48 -12.43
CA GLU A 233 -19.67 5.24 -12.43
C GLU A 233 -19.24 4.73 -11.05
N THR A 234 -18.55 3.58 -11.04
CA THR A 234 -17.94 3.02 -9.84
C THR A 234 -16.44 3.29 -9.85
N ARG A 235 -15.92 3.86 -8.76
CA ARG A 235 -14.49 4.11 -8.58
C ARG A 235 -13.96 3.23 -7.45
N PRO A 236 -13.36 2.07 -7.76
CA PRO A 236 -12.81 1.15 -6.76
C PRO A 236 -11.74 1.81 -5.89
N GLY A 237 -10.84 2.59 -6.49
CA GLY A 237 -9.75 3.27 -5.78
C GLY A 237 -10.23 4.34 -4.78
N ALA A 238 -11.28 5.08 -5.13
CA ALA A 238 -11.83 6.15 -4.29
C ALA A 238 -13.00 5.71 -3.38
N LYS A 239 -13.39 4.43 -3.39
CA LYS A 239 -14.56 3.88 -2.67
C LYS A 239 -15.84 4.74 -2.82
N ALA A 240 -16.07 5.26 -4.03
CA ALA A 240 -17.16 6.20 -4.29
C ALA A 240 -17.99 5.80 -5.51
N TYR A 241 -19.27 6.18 -5.47
CA TYR A 241 -20.18 6.12 -6.60
C TYR A 241 -20.41 7.52 -7.14
N LYS A 242 -20.29 7.68 -8.45
CA LYS A 242 -20.75 8.89 -9.14
C LYS A 242 -22.00 8.53 -9.92
N VAL A 243 -23.12 9.15 -9.52
CA VAL A 243 -24.41 9.02 -10.20
C VAL A 243 -24.67 10.33 -10.93
N SER A 244 -24.94 10.25 -12.23
CA SER A 244 -25.42 11.37 -13.02
C SER A 244 -26.72 10.99 -13.71
N ALA A 245 -27.76 11.79 -13.54
CA ALA A 245 -29.05 11.61 -14.19
C ALA A 245 -29.46 12.91 -14.91
N ARG A 246 -30.06 12.76 -16.09
CA ARG A 246 -30.55 13.83 -16.96
C ARG A 246 -31.87 13.42 -17.57
N THR A 247 -32.81 14.36 -17.61
CA THR A 247 -34.13 14.20 -18.24
C THR A 247 -34.51 15.47 -18.99
N GLU A 248 -35.26 15.33 -20.07
CA GLU A 248 -35.79 16.48 -20.83
C GLU A 248 -37.18 16.91 -20.39
N SER A 249 -38.07 15.96 -20.05
CA SER A 249 -39.37 16.28 -19.45
C SER A 249 -39.83 15.24 -18.42
N ILE A 250 -40.47 15.74 -17.37
CA ILE A 250 -41.12 14.92 -16.33
C ILE A 250 -42.55 15.42 -16.19
N VAL A 251 -43.51 14.52 -16.38
CA VAL A 251 -44.93 14.78 -16.20
C VAL A 251 -45.47 13.79 -15.19
N ILE A 252 -46.08 14.28 -14.12
CA ILE A 252 -46.74 13.49 -13.09
C ILE A 252 -48.21 13.86 -13.12
N GLU A 253 -49.02 12.88 -13.47
CA GLU A 253 -50.48 12.95 -13.49
C GLU A 253 -51.01 12.19 -12.29
N GLY A 254 -52.04 12.70 -11.64
CA GLY A 254 -52.73 11.99 -10.56
C GLY A 254 -54.23 12.02 -10.73
N ALA A 255 -54.90 11.06 -10.11
CA ALA A 255 -56.33 10.89 -10.21
C ALA A 255 -57.08 12.04 -9.50
N SER A 256 -57.99 12.66 -10.25
CA SER A 256 -59.00 13.60 -9.73
C SER A 256 -60.09 12.85 -8.93
N LEU A 257 -60.98 13.59 -8.26
CA LEU A 257 -62.16 13.02 -7.57
C LEU A 257 -63.04 12.18 -8.51
N GLU A 258 -63.01 12.48 -9.81
CA GLU A 258 -63.79 11.78 -10.86
C GLU A 258 -63.03 10.56 -11.45
N ASN A 259 -61.82 10.25 -10.95
CA ASN A 259 -60.86 9.25 -11.45
C ASN A 259 -60.22 9.55 -12.81
N ASP A 260 -60.29 10.78 -13.30
CA ASP A 260 -59.53 11.20 -14.47
C ASP A 260 -58.11 11.60 -14.08
N LEU A 261 -57.13 11.25 -14.92
CA LEU A 261 -55.73 11.64 -14.73
C LEU A 261 -55.55 13.12 -15.09
N VAL A 262 -55.10 13.91 -14.11
CA VAL A 262 -54.85 15.35 -14.26
C VAL A 262 -53.38 15.63 -13.95
N PRO A 263 -52.66 16.43 -14.76
CA PRO A 263 -51.26 16.77 -14.50
C PRO A 263 -51.14 17.57 -13.20
N ILE A 264 -50.39 17.02 -12.25
CA ILE A 264 -50.07 17.66 -10.96
C ILE A 264 -48.73 18.39 -11.06
N ILE A 265 -47.75 17.79 -11.74
CA ILE A 265 -46.42 18.35 -11.93
C ILE A 265 -46.03 18.16 -13.38
N THR A 266 -45.72 19.25 -14.06
CA THR A 266 -45.22 19.22 -15.43
C THR A 266 -43.94 20.05 -15.48
N ALA A 267 -42.85 19.43 -15.93
CA ALA A 267 -41.58 20.07 -16.15
C ALA A 267 -41.17 19.82 -17.60
N ASP A 268 -41.57 20.73 -18.49
CA ASP A 268 -41.35 20.64 -19.93
C ASP A 268 -40.42 21.75 -20.43
N ASN A 269 -39.48 21.39 -21.31
CA ASN A 269 -38.44 22.29 -21.77
C ASN A 269 -38.76 22.94 -23.12
N VAL A 270 -39.93 23.54 -23.26
CA VAL A 270 -40.37 24.08 -24.56
C VAL A 270 -39.70 25.43 -24.91
N THR A 271 -39.05 26.13 -23.96
CA THR A 271 -38.61 27.53 -24.20
C THR A 271 -37.19 27.92 -23.77
N SER A 272 -36.35 27.03 -23.27
CA SER A 272 -34.94 27.37 -23.01
C SER A 272 -34.05 26.14 -23.15
N GLY A 273 -33.00 26.19 -23.96
CA GLY A 273 -32.05 25.09 -24.18
C GLY A 273 -31.16 24.75 -22.96
N LYS A 274 -31.71 24.73 -21.75
CA LYS A 274 -31.04 24.37 -20.50
C LYS A 274 -31.70 23.15 -19.87
N GLU A 275 -30.89 22.16 -19.52
CA GLU A 275 -31.31 20.90 -18.88
C GLU A 275 -32.13 21.14 -17.61
N ILE A 276 -33.30 20.50 -17.47
CA ILE A 276 -34.23 20.75 -16.34
C ILE A 276 -33.71 20.15 -15.03
N CYS A 277 -33.06 18.99 -15.09
CA CYS A 277 -32.60 18.29 -13.90
C CYS A 277 -31.26 17.61 -14.18
N TYR A 278 -30.17 18.24 -13.73
CA TYR A 278 -28.85 17.62 -13.67
C TYR A 278 -28.53 17.30 -12.21
N VAL A 279 -28.67 16.03 -11.84
CA VAL A 279 -28.28 15.57 -10.50
C VAL A 279 -26.97 14.82 -10.63
N LYS A 280 -25.89 15.44 -10.13
CA LYS A 280 -24.60 14.79 -9.95
C LYS A 280 -24.35 14.63 -8.46
N SER A 281 -24.38 13.39 -8.00
CA SER A 281 -24.08 13.05 -6.61
C SER A 281 -22.89 12.12 -6.54
N MET A 282 -21.97 12.43 -5.63
CA MET A 282 -20.87 11.56 -5.26
C MET A 282 -21.17 11.01 -3.87
N VAL A 283 -21.49 9.71 -3.80
CA VAL A 283 -21.88 9.06 -2.55
C VAL A 283 -20.71 8.17 -2.08
N PRO A 284 -20.17 8.39 -0.87
CA PRO A 284 -19.16 7.50 -0.30
C PRO A 284 -19.77 6.13 -0.02
N LYS A 285 -19.04 5.04 -0.28
CA LYS A 285 -19.44 3.71 0.21
C LYS A 285 -19.44 3.73 1.73
N TYR A 286 -20.62 3.67 2.35
CA TYR A 286 -20.74 3.49 3.78
C TYR A 286 -20.20 2.10 4.17
N ASN A 287 -19.17 2.06 5.01
CA ASN A 287 -18.66 0.81 5.57
C ASN A 287 -19.71 0.23 6.52
N GLN A 288 -20.38 -0.86 6.13
CA GLN A 288 -21.23 -1.66 7.02
C GLN A 288 -20.42 -2.60 7.95
N ASN A 289 -19.22 -2.19 8.36
CA ASN A 289 -18.44 -2.92 9.36
C ASN A 289 -17.96 -1.92 10.42
N LYS A 290 -18.80 -1.70 11.43
CA LYS A 290 -18.42 -1.20 12.75
C LYS A 290 -19.16 -2.01 13.78
#